data_AF-A0A943ISJ9-F1
#
_entry.id   AF-A0A943ISJ9-F1
#
_cell.length_a   1.000
_cell.length_b   1.000
_cell.length_c   1.000
_cell.angle_alpha   90.00
_cell.angle_beta   90.00
_cell.angle_gamma   90.00
#
_symmetry.space_group_name_H-M   'P 1'
#
loop_
_entity.id
_entity.type
_entity.pdbx_description
1 polymer ?
#
loop_
_entity_poly.entity_id
_entity_poly.type
_entity_poly.pdbx_seq_one_letter_code
_entity_poly.pdbx_strand_id
1 'polypeptide(L)'
;MELDLTRLNSLAFADFKREQEKKQAPKSPAETQTASGEYKTLTEPKKPLETLTEGLEGIHKLQRQADAKKQDIDRSLAICREYQQNIKTSSQLQTEILKGAKAGESVYSLLLKACKAISLMTSNSVFYSQIEGDIRAIYGQGLLDPLPLQIELQETQERLARLREAEQRELDGDSKDRIKRAIKAHEAKIADLESLIKRERITA
;
A
#
# COMPACT_ATOMS: atom_id res chain seq x y z
N MET A 1 30.80 -24.32 -14.63
CA MET A 1 30.56 -24.25 -13.18
C MET A 1 29.09 -24.51 -12.96
N GLU A 2 28.74 -25.71 -12.51
CA GLU A 2 27.37 -26.02 -12.11
C GLU A 2 27.16 -25.52 -10.68
N LEU A 3 26.10 -24.73 -10.47
CA LEU A 3 25.73 -24.23 -9.16
C LEU A 3 24.86 -25.26 -8.46
N ASP A 4 25.38 -25.85 -7.38
CA ASP A 4 24.68 -26.81 -6.54
C ASP A 4 23.74 -26.08 -5.55
N LEU A 5 22.43 -26.21 -5.79
CA LEU A 5 21.37 -25.56 -5.03
C LEU A 5 20.84 -26.40 -3.86
N THR A 6 21.45 -27.55 -3.57
CA THR A 6 21.02 -28.45 -2.47
C THR A 6 21.13 -27.83 -1.08
N ARG A 7 21.89 -26.74 -0.92
CA ARG A 7 22.06 -26.02 0.37
C ARG A 7 20.96 -25.00 0.70
N LEU A 8 20.03 -24.71 -0.21
CA LEU A 8 18.95 -23.74 0.07
C LEU A 8 17.77 -24.33 0.87
N ASN A 9 17.66 -25.66 0.98
CA ASN A 9 16.57 -26.32 1.70
C ASN A 9 16.81 -26.56 3.20
N SER A 10 18.01 -26.27 3.73
CA SER A 10 18.34 -26.55 5.14
C SER A 10 18.06 -25.40 6.11
N LEU A 11 17.68 -24.21 5.63
CA LEU A 11 17.40 -23.05 6.50
C LEU A 11 15.92 -22.82 6.82
N ALA A 12 15.00 -23.62 6.27
CA ALA A 12 13.56 -23.40 6.43
C ALA A 12 12.86 -24.26 7.51
N PHE A 13 13.57 -25.17 8.20
CA PHE A 13 12.92 -26.14 9.10
C PHE A 13 13.56 -26.32 10.49
N ALA A 14 14.64 -25.59 10.82
CA ALA A 14 15.34 -25.78 12.10
C ALA A 14 14.73 -24.98 13.28
N ASP A 15 14.01 -23.89 13.02
CA ASP A 15 13.55 -23.00 14.09
C ASP A 15 12.14 -23.31 14.61
N PHE A 16 11.36 -24.15 13.91
CA PHE A 16 9.99 -24.48 14.33
C PHE A 16 9.90 -25.68 15.29
N LYS A 17 10.99 -26.45 15.47
CA LYS A 17 10.99 -27.64 16.33
C LYS A 17 11.45 -27.42 17.78
N ARG A 18 11.94 -26.23 18.14
CA ARG A 18 12.56 -26.02 19.47
C ARG A 18 11.57 -25.63 20.59
N GLU A 19 10.29 -25.41 20.29
CA GLU A 19 9.29 -25.04 21.32
C GLU A 19 8.23 -26.12 21.64
N GLN A 20 8.26 -27.30 21.01
CA GLN A 20 7.32 -28.40 21.32
C GLN A 20 7.84 -29.47 22.30
N GLU A 21 9.04 -29.34 22.87
CA GLU A 21 9.63 -30.35 23.77
C GLU A 21 9.54 -30.03 25.28
N LYS A 22 8.56 -29.24 25.71
CA LYS A 22 8.22 -29.11 27.14
C LYS A 22 6.73 -29.36 27.39
N LYS A 23 6.36 -30.63 27.45
CA LYS A 23 5.38 -31.24 28.40
C LYS A 23 5.18 -32.72 28.05
N GLN A 24 6.14 -33.56 28.44
CA GLN A 24 5.89 -34.99 28.60
C GLN A 24 4.92 -35.19 29.77
N ALA A 25 3.77 -35.81 29.50
CA ALA A 25 2.87 -36.30 30.54
C ALA A 25 3.49 -37.55 31.20
N PRO A 26 3.53 -37.67 32.54
CA PRO A 26 3.96 -38.90 33.18
C PRO A 26 2.88 -39.98 33.11
N LYS A 27 3.38 -41.21 33.06
CA LYS A 27 2.65 -42.48 32.94
C LYS A 27 1.62 -42.68 34.06
N SER A 28 0.52 -43.33 33.67
CA SER A 28 -0.51 -43.95 34.51
C SER A 28 0.09 -44.86 35.61
N PRO A 29 -0.39 -44.79 36.86
CA PRO A 29 -0.31 -45.90 37.81
C PRO A 29 -1.65 -46.67 37.89
N ALA A 30 -1.48 -47.98 37.96
CA ALA A 30 -2.51 -49.00 38.02
C ALA A 30 -3.45 -48.90 39.23
N GLU A 31 -4.56 -49.61 39.07
CA GLU A 31 -5.70 -49.84 39.96
C GLU A 31 -5.32 -50.11 41.42
N THR A 32 -6.11 -49.56 42.34
CA THR A 32 -6.39 -50.21 43.62
C THR A 32 -7.85 -49.97 43.96
N GLN A 33 -8.65 -51.03 43.86
CA GLN A 33 -10.01 -51.08 44.34
C GLN A 33 -9.98 -51.20 45.87
N THR A 34 -10.85 -50.46 46.57
CA THR A 34 -11.52 -50.98 47.77
C THR A 34 -12.71 -50.12 48.19
N ALA A 35 -13.81 -50.83 48.47
CA ALA A 35 -14.87 -50.52 49.43
C ALA A 35 -15.87 -49.37 49.13
N SER A 36 -16.93 -49.77 48.42
CA SER A 36 -18.34 -49.63 48.81
C SER A 36 -18.76 -48.48 49.74
N GLY A 37 -19.59 -47.59 49.20
CA GLY A 37 -20.36 -46.63 50.01
C GLY A 37 -21.36 -45.85 49.17
N GLU A 38 -22.56 -46.43 49.03
CA GLU A 38 -23.86 -45.75 48.94
C GLU A 38 -24.19 -44.87 47.72
N TYR A 39 -25.20 -45.35 46.98
CA TYR A 39 -25.86 -44.69 45.87
C TYR A 39 -26.78 -43.55 46.36
N LYS A 40 -26.65 -42.37 45.74
CA LYS A 40 -27.66 -41.30 45.46
C LYS A 40 -26.83 -40.10 44.98
N THR A 41 -27.10 -39.38 43.90
CA THR A 41 -28.33 -39.13 43.14
C THR A 41 -27.89 -38.52 41.80
N LEU A 42 -28.71 -38.76 40.79
CA LEU A 42 -28.56 -38.33 39.40
C LEU A 42 -28.20 -36.85 39.28
N THR A 43 -27.20 -36.57 38.44
CA THR A 43 -26.88 -35.28 37.85
C THR A 43 -28.15 -34.58 37.43
N GLU A 44 -28.40 -33.38 37.96
CA GLU A 44 -29.47 -32.52 37.47
C GLU A 44 -29.24 -32.27 35.96
N PRO A 45 -30.23 -32.54 35.09
CA PRO A 45 -30.12 -32.16 33.68
C PRO A 45 -30.15 -30.64 33.61
N LYS A 46 -29.01 -30.01 33.33
CA LYS A 46 -28.99 -28.60 32.91
C LYS A 46 -30.04 -28.42 31.82
N LYS A 47 -30.93 -27.43 32.00
CA LYS A 47 -32.04 -27.16 31.09
C LYS A 47 -31.50 -27.04 29.66
N PRO A 48 -32.11 -27.72 28.66
CA PRO A 48 -31.65 -27.69 27.27
C PRO A 48 -31.43 -26.28 26.71
N LEU A 49 -32.19 -25.29 27.21
CA LEU A 49 -32.10 -23.90 26.80
C LEU A 49 -30.81 -23.20 27.21
N GLU A 50 -30.23 -23.48 28.38
CA GLU A 50 -29.01 -22.81 28.87
C GLU A 50 -27.77 -23.27 28.06
N THR A 51 -27.70 -24.56 27.75
CA THR A 51 -26.65 -25.15 26.89
C THR A 51 -26.74 -24.66 25.45
N LEU A 52 -27.96 -24.39 24.94
CA LEU A 52 -28.17 -23.83 23.61
C LEU A 52 -27.76 -22.35 23.55
N THR A 53 -28.06 -21.55 24.58
CA THR A 53 -27.64 -20.14 24.66
C THR A 53 -26.13 -19.98 24.80
N GLU A 54 -25.47 -20.80 25.63
CA GLU A 54 -24.01 -20.82 25.75
C GLU A 54 -23.33 -21.23 24.43
N GLY A 55 -23.90 -22.20 23.70
CA GLY A 55 -23.43 -22.60 22.37
C GLY A 55 -23.57 -21.51 21.32
N LEU A 56 -24.71 -20.79 21.30
CA LEU A 56 -24.95 -19.66 20.40
C LEU A 56 -24.01 -18.48 20.67
N GLU A 57 -23.77 -18.15 21.94
CA GLU A 57 -22.78 -17.14 22.33
C GLU A 57 -21.35 -17.53 21.91
N GLY A 58 -21.00 -18.82 22.02
CA GLY A 58 -19.73 -19.37 21.53
C GLY A 58 -19.58 -19.20 20.01
N ILE A 59 -20.63 -19.49 19.24
CA ILE A 59 -20.65 -19.32 17.77
C ILE A 59 -20.48 -17.85 17.39
N HIS A 60 -21.18 -16.93 18.04
CA HIS A 60 -21.03 -15.49 17.78
C HIS A 60 -19.62 -14.97 18.12
N LYS A 61 -18.98 -15.49 19.16
CA LYS A 61 -17.58 -15.17 19.51
C LYS A 61 -16.61 -15.69 18.45
N LEU A 62 -16.79 -16.93 17.99
CA LEU A 62 -15.98 -17.54 16.92
C LEU A 62 -16.14 -16.79 15.59
N GLN A 63 -17.36 -16.37 15.24
CA GLN A 63 -17.61 -15.58 14.04
C GLN A 63 -16.87 -14.23 14.10
N ARG A 64 -16.97 -13.50 15.21
CA ARG A 64 -16.21 -12.25 15.40
C ARG A 64 -14.70 -12.45 15.30
N GLN A 65 -14.19 -13.55 15.87
CA GLN A 65 -12.77 -13.90 15.75
C GLN A 65 -12.36 -14.23 14.31
N ALA A 66 -13.21 -14.93 13.55
CA ALA A 66 -12.99 -15.21 12.14
C ALA A 66 -13.01 -13.93 11.30
N ASP A 67 -13.96 -13.03 11.56
CA ASP A 67 -14.07 -11.73 10.89
C ASP A 67 -12.85 -10.84 11.18
N ALA A 68 -12.41 -10.78 12.44
CA ALA A 68 -11.19 -10.05 12.82
C ALA A 68 -9.94 -10.61 12.12
N LYS A 69 -9.76 -11.94 12.13
CA LYS A 69 -8.64 -12.59 11.41
C LYS A 69 -8.70 -12.31 9.91
N LYS A 70 -9.89 -12.32 9.32
CA LYS A 70 -10.08 -11.99 7.90
C LYS A 70 -9.67 -10.55 7.62
N GLN A 71 -10.10 -9.60 8.45
CA GLN A 71 -9.72 -8.19 8.33
C GLN A 71 -8.20 -7.99 8.44
N ASP A 72 -7.54 -8.70 9.36
CA ASP A 72 -6.08 -8.64 9.50
C ASP A 72 -5.35 -9.22 8.28
N ILE A 73 -5.84 -10.34 7.73
CA ILE A 73 -5.35 -10.91 6.48
C ILE A 73 -5.55 -9.92 5.33
N ASP A 74 -6.74 -9.37 5.17
CA ASP A 74 -7.05 -8.42 4.10
C ASP A 74 -6.17 -7.17 4.19
N ARG A 75 -5.94 -6.65 5.41
CA ARG A 75 -5.04 -5.53 5.66
C ARG A 75 -3.59 -5.86 5.31
N SER A 76 -3.08 -7.00 5.77
CA SER A 76 -1.70 -7.40 5.46
C SER A 76 -1.50 -7.64 3.96
N LEU A 77 -2.49 -8.22 3.28
CA LEU A 77 -2.47 -8.37 1.82
C LEU A 77 -2.48 -7.02 1.09
N ALA A 78 -3.25 -6.04 1.56
CA ALA A 78 -3.26 -4.69 0.99
C ALA A 78 -1.87 -4.03 1.10
N ILE A 79 -1.23 -4.10 2.27
CA ILE A 79 0.12 -3.56 2.49
C ILE A 79 1.14 -4.25 1.58
N CYS A 80 1.11 -5.58 1.48
CA CYS A 80 2.00 -6.32 0.59
C CYS A 80 1.80 -5.95 -0.89
N ARG A 81 0.55 -5.77 -1.32
CA ARG A 81 0.23 -5.35 -2.71
C ARG A 81 0.77 -3.96 -3.00
N GLU A 82 0.57 -3.01 -2.08
CA GLU A 82 1.09 -1.65 -2.22
C GLU A 82 2.61 -1.66 -2.31
N TYR A 83 3.29 -2.39 -1.42
CA TYR A 83 4.74 -2.51 -1.44
C TYR A 83 5.27 -3.13 -2.74
N GLN A 84 4.61 -4.19 -3.25
CA GLN A 84 4.95 -4.77 -4.55
C GLN A 84 4.74 -3.79 -5.70
N GLN A 85 3.68 -3.00 -5.64
CA GLN A 85 3.41 -1.96 -6.64
C GLN A 85 4.50 -0.87 -6.60
N ASN A 86 4.89 -0.44 -5.40
CA ASN A 86 5.95 0.54 -5.20
C ASN A 86 7.27 0.05 -5.78
N ILE A 87 7.64 -1.22 -5.55
CA ILE A 87 8.84 -1.83 -6.16
C ILE A 87 8.78 -1.79 -7.68
N LYS A 88 7.64 -2.20 -8.28
CA LYS A 88 7.48 -2.20 -9.74
C LYS A 88 7.61 -0.79 -10.30
N THR A 89 6.90 0.17 -9.71
CA THR A 89 6.92 1.57 -10.15
C THR A 89 8.29 2.21 -9.94
N SER A 90 8.99 1.92 -8.83
CA SER A 90 10.35 2.44 -8.61
C SER A 90 11.36 1.86 -9.60
N SER A 91 11.27 0.56 -9.93
CA SER A 91 12.15 -0.08 -10.94
C SER A 91 11.91 0.48 -12.34
N GLN A 92 10.65 0.78 -12.66
CA GLN A 92 10.29 1.46 -13.90
C GLN A 92 10.91 2.87 -13.95
N LEU A 93 10.78 3.65 -12.88
CA LEU A 93 11.40 4.98 -12.78
C LEU A 93 12.92 4.93 -12.91
N GLN A 94 13.59 3.94 -12.31
CA GLN A 94 15.04 3.75 -12.50
C GLN A 94 15.40 3.51 -13.98
N THR A 95 14.59 2.72 -14.69
CA THR A 95 14.76 2.49 -16.13
C THR A 95 14.55 3.77 -16.93
N GLU A 96 13.54 4.56 -16.59
CA GLU A 96 13.26 5.86 -17.22
C GLU A 96 14.36 6.88 -16.96
N ILE A 97 14.98 6.89 -15.77
CA ILE A 97 16.13 7.74 -15.47
C ILE A 97 17.32 7.35 -16.35
N LEU A 98 17.62 6.05 -16.47
CA LEU A 98 18.72 5.59 -17.34
C LEU A 98 18.49 5.97 -18.80
N LYS A 99 17.27 5.77 -19.31
CA LYS A 99 16.90 6.15 -20.69
C LYS A 99 16.94 7.66 -20.88
N GLY A 100 16.39 8.42 -19.95
CA GLY A 100 16.36 9.88 -19.99
C GLY A 100 17.76 10.47 -19.96
N ALA A 101 18.65 9.95 -19.11
CA ALA A 101 20.05 10.37 -19.07
C ALA A 101 20.77 10.10 -20.40
N LYS A 102 20.46 8.99 -21.08
CA LYS A 102 20.99 8.70 -22.43
C LYS A 102 20.38 9.59 -23.52
N ALA A 103 19.13 10.00 -23.36
CA ALA A 103 18.43 10.89 -24.28
C ALA A 103 18.77 12.39 -24.09
N GLY A 104 19.52 12.73 -23.03
CA GLY A 104 19.81 14.13 -22.71
C GLY A 104 18.63 14.88 -22.08
N GLU A 105 17.76 14.19 -21.34
CA GLU A 105 16.69 14.84 -20.57
C GLU A 105 17.26 15.87 -19.57
N SER A 106 16.43 16.87 -19.21
CA SER A 106 16.82 17.90 -18.26
C SER A 106 17.13 17.31 -16.88
N VAL A 107 18.08 17.94 -16.17
CA VAL A 107 18.47 17.54 -14.81
C VAL A 107 17.27 17.58 -13.86
N TYR A 108 16.38 18.58 -14.00
CA TYR A 108 15.16 18.67 -13.20
C TYR A 108 14.21 17.48 -13.43
N SER A 109 14.01 17.05 -14.68
CA SER A 109 13.20 15.86 -14.99
C SER A 109 13.78 14.61 -14.33
N LEU A 110 15.09 14.40 -14.49
CA LEU A 110 15.79 13.23 -13.92
C LEU A 110 15.76 13.26 -12.38
N LEU A 111 15.96 14.43 -11.78
CA LEU A 111 15.90 14.62 -10.33
C LEU A 111 14.50 14.30 -9.78
N LEU A 112 13.45 14.82 -10.41
CA LEU A 112 12.07 14.54 -10.00
C LEU A 112 11.74 13.05 -10.10
N LYS A 113 12.15 12.37 -11.18
CA LYS A 113 12.00 10.92 -11.33
C LYS A 113 12.76 10.16 -10.23
N ALA A 114 13.98 10.59 -9.90
CA ALA A 114 14.78 9.98 -8.84
C ALA A 114 14.15 10.16 -7.46
N CYS A 115 13.73 11.38 -7.11
CA CYS A 115 13.05 11.67 -5.85
C CYS A 115 11.73 10.89 -5.71
N LYS A 116 10.99 10.73 -6.81
CA LYS A 116 9.78 9.90 -6.84
C LYS A 116 10.10 8.43 -6.61
N ALA A 117 11.14 7.90 -7.24
CA ALA A 117 11.58 6.52 -7.03
C ALA A 117 11.98 6.27 -5.57
N ILE A 118 12.76 7.18 -4.96
CA ILE A 118 13.16 7.13 -3.55
C ILE A 118 11.92 7.14 -2.65
N SER A 119 10.94 8.00 -2.94
CA SER A 119 9.70 8.11 -2.15
C SER A 119 8.92 6.80 -2.16
N LEU A 120 8.83 6.12 -3.30
CA LEU A 120 8.18 4.82 -3.42
C LEU A 120 8.95 3.71 -2.69
N MET A 121 10.28 3.69 -2.83
CA MET A 121 11.13 2.68 -2.18
C MET A 121 11.14 2.82 -0.65
N THR A 122 11.01 4.05 -0.14
CA THR A 122 11.02 4.35 1.31
C THR A 122 9.62 4.50 1.90
N SER A 123 8.58 4.42 1.06
CA SER A 123 7.18 4.69 1.46
C SER A 123 7.01 6.07 2.13
N ASN A 124 7.83 7.05 1.74
CA ASN A 124 7.76 8.43 2.19
C ASN A 124 7.25 9.33 1.05
N SER A 125 5.94 9.50 0.98
CA SER A 125 5.29 10.32 -0.05
C SER A 125 5.58 11.82 0.10
N VAL A 126 5.85 12.29 1.33
CA VAL A 126 6.07 13.72 1.63
C VAL A 126 7.33 14.23 0.95
N PHE A 127 8.39 13.41 0.92
CA PHE A 127 9.67 13.78 0.33
C PHE A 127 9.55 14.28 -1.12
N TYR A 128 8.90 13.50 -2.00
CA TYR A 128 8.70 13.91 -3.38
C TYR A 128 7.85 15.17 -3.50
N SER A 129 6.73 15.25 -2.77
CA SER A 129 5.83 16.41 -2.85
C SER A 129 6.51 17.72 -2.44
N GLN A 130 7.40 17.67 -1.45
CA GLN A 130 8.14 18.84 -1.00
C GLN A 130 9.15 19.29 -2.06
N ILE A 131 9.95 18.36 -2.60
CA ILE A 131 10.93 18.69 -3.64
C ILE A 131 10.26 19.21 -4.92
N GLU A 132 9.14 18.59 -5.33
CA GLU A 132 8.36 19.03 -6.48
C GLU A 132 7.81 20.46 -6.26
N GLY A 133 7.28 20.74 -5.07
CA GLY A 133 6.82 22.06 -4.68
C GLY A 133 7.94 23.10 -4.68
N ASP A 134 9.08 22.78 -4.08
CA ASP A 134 10.23 23.68 -3.98
C ASP A 134 10.85 23.98 -5.35
N ILE A 135 10.98 22.97 -6.23
CA ILE A 135 11.45 23.18 -7.62
C ILE A 135 10.52 24.13 -8.37
N ARG A 136 9.20 23.94 -8.26
CA ARG A 136 8.23 24.82 -8.93
C ARG A 136 8.19 26.23 -8.34
N ALA A 137 8.20 26.36 -7.02
CA ALA A 137 8.09 27.64 -6.34
C ALA A 137 9.37 28.46 -6.46
N ILE A 138 10.53 27.87 -6.15
CA ILE A 138 11.80 28.58 -6.09
C ILE A 138 12.37 28.74 -7.51
N TYR A 139 12.57 27.64 -8.22
CA TYR A 139 13.24 27.69 -9.53
C TYR A 139 12.28 28.11 -10.64
N GLY A 140 11.05 27.58 -10.64
CA GLY A 140 10.03 27.95 -11.62
C GLY A 140 9.51 29.37 -11.44
N GLN A 141 8.76 29.65 -10.36
CA GLN A 141 8.09 30.94 -10.18
C GLN A 141 9.02 32.04 -9.67
N GLY A 142 9.94 31.71 -8.76
CA GLY A 142 10.84 32.67 -8.14
C GLY A 142 11.97 33.13 -9.05
N LEU A 143 12.66 32.17 -9.69
CA LEU A 143 13.79 32.44 -10.59
C LEU A 143 13.40 32.50 -12.07
N LEU A 144 12.15 32.18 -12.41
CA LEU A 144 11.67 32.12 -13.80
C LEU A 144 12.49 31.17 -14.69
N ASP A 145 13.07 30.11 -14.12
CA ASP A 145 13.80 29.12 -14.91
C ASP A 145 12.81 28.43 -15.89
N PRO A 146 13.07 28.49 -17.21
CA PRO A 146 12.15 27.97 -18.20
C PRO A 146 11.99 26.46 -18.12
N LEU A 147 12.99 25.71 -17.63
CA LEU A 147 12.93 24.24 -17.60
C LEU A 147 11.92 23.72 -16.56
N PRO A 148 11.95 24.11 -15.28
CA PRO A 148 10.91 23.77 -14.31
C PRO A 148 9.50 24.18 -14.75
N LEU A 149 9.35 25.37 -15.34
CA LEU A 149 8.05 25.85 -15.83
C LEU A 149 7.52 24.99 -16.99
N GLN A 150 8.40 24.58 -17.92
CA GLN A 150 8.03 23.69 -19.02
C GLN A 150 7.66 22.28 -18.54
N ILE A 151 8.37 21.76 -17.53
CA ILE A 151 8.03 20.47 -16.91
C ILE A 151 6.63 20.54 -16.28
N GLU A 152 6.37 21.56 -15.46
CA GLU A 152 5.05 21.76 -14.84
C GLU A 152 3.94 21.94 -15.88
N LEU A 153 4.23 22.66 -16.98
CA LEU A 153 3.30 22.84 -18.10
C LEU A 153 2.96 21.51 -18.76
N GLN A 154 3.97 20.70 -19.11
CA GLN A 154 3.77 19.40 -19.75
C GLN A 154 2.95 18.45 -18.84
N GLU A 155 3.30 18.35 -17.56
CA GLU A 155 2.58 17.50 -16.61
C GLU A 155 1.11 17.94 -16.45
N THR A 156 0.86 19.26 -16.44
CA THR A 156 -0.48 19.83 -16.36
C THR A 156 -1.28 19.54 -17.63
N GLN A 157 -0.66 19.62 -18.81
CA GLN A 157 -1.28 19.28 -20.10
C GLN A 157 -1.63 17.78 -20.19
N GLU A 158 -0.72 16.90 -19.78
CA GLU A 158 -0.98 15.44 -19.74
C GLU A 158 -2.11 15.10 -18.75
N ARG A 159 -2.19 15.82 -17.63
CA ARG A 159 -3.31 15.67 -16.68
C ARG A 159 -4.63 16.16 -17.28
N LEU A 160 -4.62 17.31 -17.95
CA LEU A 160 -5.79 17.86 -18.63
C LEU A 160 -6.32 16.91 -19.71
N ALA A 161 -5.43 16.31 -20.50
CA ALA A 161 -5.80 15.32 -21.52
C ALA A 161 -6.57 14.14 -20.91
N ARG A 162 -6.03 13.55 -19.84
CA ARG A 162 -6.70 12.47 -19.09
C ARG A 162 -8.05 12.88 -18.50
N LEU A 163 -8.18 14.12 -18.03
CA LEU A 163 -9.43 14.64 -17.49
C LEU A 163 -10.49 14.84 -18.59
N ARG A 164 -10.11 15.30 -19.78
CA ARG A 164 -11.02 15.42 -20.93
C ARG A 164 -11.50 14.04 -21.39
N GLU A 165 -10.63 13.04 -21.41
CA GLU A 165 -11.02 11.65 -21.68
C GLU A 165 -11.94 11.08 -20.60
N ALA A 166 -11.77 11.49 -19.34
CA ALA A 166 -12.68 11.11 -18.26
C ALA A 166 -14.06 11.76 -18.44
N GLU A 167 -14.12 13.07 -18.72
CA GLU A 167 -15.37 13.81 -18.93
C GLU A 167 -16.25 13.20 -20.05
N GLN A 168 -15.62 12.72 -21.12
CA GLN A 168 -16.31 12.08 -22.24
C GLN A 168 -16.93 10.72 -21.87
N ARG A 169 -16.27 9.97 -20.97
CA ARG A 169 -16.73 8.64 -20.54
C ARG A 169 -17.74 8.72 -19.40
N GLU A 170 -17.72 9.79 -18.61
CA GLU A 170 -18.61 9.93 -17.47
C GLU A 170 -20.06 10.22 -17.89
N LEU A 171 -20.95 9.38 -17.36
CA LEU A 171 -22.40 9.43 -17.58
C LEU A 171 -23.13 10.14 -16.43
N ASP A 172 -22.56 10.12 -15.23
CA ASP A 172 -23.13 10.75 -14.04
C ASP A 172 -22.94 12.27 -14.04
N GLY A 173 -24.02 13.02 -13.77
CA GLY A 173 -24.04 14.48 -13.85
C GLY A 173 -23.14 15.17 -12.82
N ASP A 174 -23.19 14.75 -11.55
CA ASP A 174 -22.39 15.37 -10.48
C ASP A 174 -20.90 15.07 -10.67
N SER A 175 -20.56 13.83 -11.02
CA SER A 175 -19.19 13.43 -11.33
C SER A 175 -18.64 14.19 -12.53
N LYS A 176 -19.44 14.36 -13.58
CA LYS A 176 -19.06 15.14 -14.77
C LYS A 176 -18.83 16.61 -14.45
N ASP A 177 -19.66 17.22 -13.61
CA ASP A 177 -19.48 18.62 -13.22
C ASP A 177 -18.24 18.84 -12.35
N ARG A 178 -17.88 17.88 -11.49
CA ARG A 178 -16.60 17.92 -10.76
C ARG A 178 -15.41 17.85 -11.71
N ILE A 179 -15.48 17.00 -12.74
CA ILE A 179 -14.43 16.90 -13.76
C ILE A 179 -14.31 18.20 -14.56
N LYS A 180 -15.43 18.82 -14.97
CA LYS A 180 -15.41 20.13 -15.64
C LYS A 180 -14.74 21.22 -14.82
N ARG A 181 -14.99 21.26 -13.50
CA ARG A 181 -14.32 22.20 -12.60
C ARG A 181 -12.81 21.97 -12.56
N ALA A 182 -12.38 20.71 -12.51
CA ALA A 182 -10.96 20.35 -12.57
C ALA A 182 -10.33 20.74 -13.91
N ILE A 183 -11.01 20.49 -15.04
CA ILE A 183 -10.58 20.91 -16.37
C ILE A 183 -10.35 22.43 -16.41
N LYS A 184 -11.32 23.22 -15.95
CA LYS A 184 -11.20 24.68 -15.90
C LYS A 184 -10.02 25.15 -15.05
N ALA A 185 -9.78 24.51 -13.91
CA ALA A 185 -8.64 24.84 -13.04
C ALA A 185 -7.29 24.54 -13.73
N HIS A 186 -7.17 23.40 -14.41
CA HIS A 186 -5.97 23.05 -15.16
C HIS A 186 -5.75 23.95 -16.39
N GLU A 187 -6.81 24.36 -17.08
CA GLU A 187 -6.73 25.33 -18.19
C GLU A 187 -6.24 26.71 -17.71
N ALA A 188 -6.76 27.20 -16.59
CA ALA A 188 -6.28 28.44 -15.98
C ALA A 188 -4.79 28.34 -15.60
N LYS A 189 -4.40 27.22 -14.99
CA LYS A 189 -3.00 26.97 -14.61
C LYS A 189 -2.06 26.92 -15.81
N ILE A 190 -2.48 26.32 -16.92
CA ILE A 190 -1.71 26.31 -18.18
C ILE A 190 -1.51 27.73 -18.70
N ALA A 191 -2.57 28.55 -18.72
CA ALA A 191 -2.47 29.94 -19.17
C ALA A 191 -1.51 30.76 -18.30
N ASP A 192 -1.53 30.55 -16.98
CA ASP A 192 -0.59 31.19 -16.06
C ASP A 192 0.85 30.78 -16.35
N LEU A 193 1.12 29.49 -16.52
CA LEU A 193 2.46 28.97 -16.83
C LEU A 193 2.98 29.49 -18.17
N GLU A 194 2.13 29.50 -19.21
CA GLU A 194 2.49 30.08 -20.50
C GLU A 194 2.81 31.58 -20.39
N SER A 195 2.11 32.31 -19.51
CA SER A 195 2.39 33.72 -19.27
C SER A 195 3.75 33.94 -18.59
N LEU A 196 4.12 33.09 -17.63
CA LEU A 196 5.41 33.14 -16.95
C LEU A 196 6.56 32.83 -17.91
N ILE A 197 6.40 31.79 -18.74
CA ILE A 197 7.38 31.43 -19.78
C ILE A 197 7.54 32.56 -20.79
N LYS A 198 6.45 33.25 -21.17
CA LYS A 198 6.54 34.42 -22.07
C LYS A 198 7.26 35.60 -21.42
N ARG A 199 7.08 35.82 -20.11
CA ARG A 199 7.76 36.91 -19.38
C ARG A 199 9.27 36.72 -19.37
N GLU A 200 9.74 35.50 -19.11
CA GLU A 200 11.18 35.18 -19.13
C GLU A 200 11.81 35.50 -20.49
N ARG A 201 11.15 35.10 -21.60
CA ARG A 201 11.61 35.38 -22.98
C ARG A 201 11.66 36.85 -23.36
N ILE A 202 10.96 37.73 -22.63
CA ILE A 202 10.99 39.18 -22.86
C ILE A 202 12.13 39.82 -22.05
N THR A 203 12.53 39.20 -20.94
CA THR A 203 13.59 39.69 -20.05
C THR A 203 14.99 39.17 -20.39
N ALA A 204 15.11 38.15 -21.23
CA ALA A 204 16.37 37.59 -21.75
C ALA A 204 16.76 38.22 -23.10
#